data_AF-A0A379XKI0-F1
#
_entry.id   AF-A0A379XKI0-F1
#
_cell.length_a   1.000
_cell.length_b   1.000
_cell.length_c   1.000
_cell.angle_alpha   90.00
_cell.angle_beta   90.00
_cell.angle_gamma   90.00
#
_symmetry.space_group_name_H-M   'P 1'
#
loop_
_entity.id
_entity.type
_entity.pdbx_description
1 polymer ?
#
loop_
_entity_poly.entity_id
_entity_poly.type
_entity_poly.pdbx_seq_one_letter_code
_entity_poly.pdbx_strand_id
1 'polypeptide(L)'
;MPGLGSMLLPGKIGFAEANSWRFNPSYLPPQLAQYFSRFGAPWSTLRETNLRLLLETAPKGFSPDWVRYESKQGWQLKAEKTLISSYDAIRVYLWAGMMHDGDPQKARLLARFKPMATLTMKNGVPPEKVDVASGNAQGTGPVGFSAALLPFLQNRDAQAVQRQRVADHFPGSDAYYNYVLTLFGQGWDQHRFRFTVKGELLPDWGQECVSSR
;
A
#
# COMPACT_ATOMS: atom_id res chain seq x y z
N MET A 1 18.81 0.56 13.12
CA MET A 1 18.14 -0.33 14.08
C MET A 1 18.83 -1.69 14.07
N PRO A 2 19.09 -2.30 15.23
CA PRO A 2 19.69 -3.63 15.30
C PRO A 2 18.87 -4.63 14.46
N GLY A 3 19.54 -5.37 13.57
CA GLY A 3 18.92 -6.41 12.73
C GLY A 3 18.20 -5.96 11.44
N LEU A 4 17.84 -4.67 11.31
CA LEU A 4 17.18 -4.13 10.10
C LEU A 4 18.04 -3.13 9.33
N GLY A 5 18.70 -2.19 10.01
CA GLY A 5 19.29 -1.00 9.38
C GLY A 5 18.43 0.26 9.57
N SER A 6 18.49 1.21 8.64
CA SER A 6 17.69 2.45 8.67
C SER A 6 16.21 2.14 8.42
N MET A 7 15.32 2.73 9.22
CA MET A 7 13.86 2.56 9.11
C MET A 7 13.17 3.92 9.26
N LEU A 8 12.09 4.14 8.51
CA LEU A 8 11.27 5.35 8.63
C LEU A 8 10.31 5.21 9.82
N LEU A 9 10.44 6.10 10.81
CA LEU A 9 9.49 6.15 11.92
C LEU A 9 8.19 6.85 11.47
N PRO A 10 7.02 6.41 11.98
CA PRO A 10 5.72 7.03 11.69
C PRO A 10 5.61 8.50 12.12
N GLY A 11 6.45 8.95 13.05
CA GLY A 11 6.51 10.33 13.50
C GLY A 11 7.76 10.59 14.32
N LYS A 12 8.02 11.86 14.61
CA LYS A 12 9.23 12.30 15.34
C LYS A 12 9.29 11.77 16.77
N ILE A 13 8.15 11.58 17.43
CA ILE A 13 8.03 11.22 18.85
C ILE A 13 7.00 10.09 18.99
N GLY A 14 7.25 9.15 19.92
CA GLY A 14 6.26 8.14 20.34
C GLY A 14 6.31 6.78 19.62
N PHE A 15 7.28 6.57 18.72
CA PHE A 15 7.37 5.33 17.92
C PHE A 15 8.68 4.54 18.11
N ALA A 16 9.55 5.03 18.99
CA ALA A 16 10.80 4.40 19.36
C ALA A 16 10.93 4.39 20.88
N GLU A 17 11.12 3.21 21.45
CA GLU A 17 11.48 2.98 22.84
C GLU A 17 12.90 2.41 22.90
N ALA A 18 13.38 2.05 24.11
CA ALA A 18 14.74 1.54 24.30
C ALA A 18 15.05 0.31 23.44
N ASN A 19 14.10 -0.64 23.34
CA ASN A 19 14.29 -1.92 22.67
C ASN A 19 13.15 -2.26 21.69
N SER A 20 12.23 -1.34 21.45
CA SER A 20 11.02 -1.58 20.65
C SER A 20 10.74 -0.40 19.72
N TRP A 21 10.22 -0.69 18.53
CA TRP A 21 9.82 0.30 17.54
C TRP A 21 8.48 -0.08 16.93
N ARG A 22 7.69 0.93 16.56
CA ARG A 22 6.41 0.74 15.89
C ARG A 22 6.46 1.38 14.50
N PHE A 23 6.03 0.64 13.49
CA PHE A 23 6.00 1.06 12.10
C PHE A 23 4.61 0.98 11.52
N ASN A 24 4.42 1.72 10.43
CA ASN A 24 3.23 1.66 9.61
C ASN A 24 3.65 1.35 8.16
N PRO A 25 3.39 0.13 7.66
CA PRO A 25 3.71 -0.28 6.30
C PRO A 25 3.17 0.63 5.19
N SER A 26 2.11 1.40 5.45
CA SER A 26 1.48 2.25 4.45
C SER A 26 2.16 3.61 4.23
N TYR A 27 3.16 3.98 5.05
CA TYR A 27 3.70 5.34 5.11
C TYR A 27 4.76 5.65 4.05
N LEU A 28 5.44 4.64 3.50
CA LEU A 28 6.45 4.84 2.47
C LEU A 28 6.12 4.01 1.22
N PRO A 29 5.46 4.62 0.22
CA PRO A 29 5.22 3.97 -1.07
C PRO A 29 6.54 3.53 -1.72
N PRO A 30 6.63 2.31 -2.31
CA PRO A 30 7.86 1.84 -2.95
C PRO A 30 8.41 2.78 -4.03
N GLN A 31 7.54 3.47 -4.77
CA GLN A 31 7.89 4.46 -5.79
C GLN A 31 8.62 5.65 -5.18
N LEU A 32 8.17 6.14 -4.02
CA LEU A 32 8.83 7.23 -3.31
C LEU A 32 10.17 6.77 -2.71
N ALA A 33 10.23 5.56 -2.17
CA ALA A 33 11.48 4.98 -1.69
C ALA A 33 12.52 4.85 -2.83
N GLN A 34 12.09 4.42 -4.02
CA GLN A 34 12.91 4.41 -5.22
C GLN A 34 13.31 5.82 -5.66
N TYR A 35 12.39 6.78 -5.67
CA TYR A 35 12.69 8.16 -6.03
C TYR A 35 13.77 8.76 -5.13
N PHE A 36 13.63 8.63 -3.81
CA PHE A 36 14.57 9.22 -2.84
C PHE A 36 15.94 8.56 -2.84
N SER A 37 16.07 7.31 -3.30
CA SER A 37 17.37 6.62 -3.37
C SER A 37 18.44 7.39 -4.18
N ARG A 38 18.04 8.29 -5.08
CA ARG A 38 18.94 9.20 -5.82
C ARG A 38 19.74 10.14 -4.92
N PHE A 39 19.28 10.39 -3.69
CA PHE A 39 19.92 11.27 -2.72
C PHE A 39 20.89 10.53 -1.78
N GLY A 40 21.19 9.25 -2.04
CA GLY A 40 22.14 8.47 -1.26
C GLY A 40 21.60 8.06 0.11
N ALA A 41 22.48 7.94 1.11
CA ALA A 41 22.09 7.54 2.46
C ALA A 41 21.25 8.64 3.15
N PRO A 42 20.21 8.28 3.94
CA PRO A 42 19.79 6.91 4.30
C PRO A 42 18.81 6.25 3.31
N TRP A 43 18.47 6.90 2.20
CA TRP A 43 17.36 6.51 1.31
C TRP A 43 17.60 5.20 0.55
N SER A 44 18.85 4.94 0.14
CA SER A 44 19.22 3.65 -0.47
C SER A 44 18.92 2.48 0.47
N THR A 45 19.30 2.58 1.74
CA THR A 45 18.99 1.58 2.76
C THR A 45 17.49 1.51 3.06
N LEU A 46 16.81 2.66 3.17
CA LEU A 46 15.38 2.72 3.44
C LEU A 46 14.55 2.04 2.36
N ARG A 47 14.96 2.08 1.09
CA ARG A 47 14.30 1.34 0.02
C ARG A 47 14.30 -0.18 0.29
N GLU A 48 15.44 -0.73 0.67
CA GLU A 48 15.58 -2.16 0.93
C GLU A 48 14.87 -2.59 2.22
N THR A 49 14.99 -1.80 3.28
CA THR A 49 14.32 -2.11 4.56
C THR A 49 12.80 -1.91 4.49
N ASN A 50 12.31 -0.97 3.66
CA ASN A 50 10.88 -0.84 3.37
C ASN A 50 10.34 -2.09 2.66
N LEU A 51 11.08 -2.64 1.69
CA LEU A 51 10.69 -3.91 1.06
C LEU A 51 10.62 -5.05 2.09
N ARG A 52 11.60 -5.12 3.00
CA ARG A 52 11.58 -6.10 4.11
C ARG A 52 10.37 -5.91 5.01
N LEU A 53 10.05 -4.68 5.41
CA LEU A 53 8.85 -4.37 6.20
C LEU A 53 7.58 -4.90 5.52
N LEU A 54 7.39 -4.60 4.23
CA LEU A 54 6.22 -5.00 3.47
C LEU A 54 6.10 -6.53 3.33
N LEU A 55 7.22 -7.21 3.05
CA LEU A 55 7.23 -8.66 2.81
C LEU A 55 7.16 -9.46 4.11
N GLU A 56 7.93 -9.08 5.13
CA GLU A 56 8.13 -9.89 6.33
C GLU A 56 6.96 -9.77 7.31
N THR A 57 6.13 -8.73 7.24
CA THR A 57 5.05 -8.45 8.22
C THR A 57 3.65 -8.90 7.80
N ALA A 58 3.52 -9.53 6.62
CA ALA A 58 2.25 -10.02 6.10
C ALA A 58 2.19 -11.56 6.03
N PRO A 59 2.30 -12.30 7.15
CA PRO A 59 2.46 -13.76 7.15
C PRO A 59 1.35 -14.52 6.39
N LYS A 60 0.13 -13.98 6.38
CA LYS A 60 -1.02 -14.51 5.62
C LYS A 60 -1.34 -13.74 4.33
N GLY A 61 -0.44 -12.85 3.91
CA GLY A 61 -0.59 -12.02 2.71
C GLY A 61 -1.47 -10.78 2.89
N PHE A 62 -1.71 -10.37 4.14
CA PHE A 62 -2.39 -9.13 4.50
C PHE A 62 -1.41 -8.22 5.25
N SER A 63 -1.20 -7.00 4.78
CA SER A 63 -0.30 -6.04 5.42
C SER A 63 -0.96 -5.45 6.67
N PRO A 64 -0.24 -5.28 7.79
CA PRO A 64 -0.82 -4.68 8.98
C PRO A 64 -0.90 -3.15 8.88
N ASP A 65 -1.87 -2.54 9.54
CA ASP A 65 -1.96 -1.10 9.77
C ASP A 65 -0.74 -0.64 10.57
N TRP A 66 -0.40 -1.39 11.62
CA TRP A 66 0.72 -1.15 12.50
C TRP A 66 1.43 -2.45 12.87
N VAL A 67 2.76 -2.40 12.94
CA VAL A 67 3.56 -3.56 13.35
C VAL A 67 4.71 -3.12 14.25
N ARG A 68 4.97 -3.92 15.28
CA ARG A 68 6.08 -3.70 16.21
C ARG A 68 7.29 -4.54 15.82
N TYR A 69 8.47 -3.99 16.09
CA TYR A 69 9.74 -4.70 16.03
C TYR A 69 10.40 -4.60 17.40
N GLU A 70 10.90 -5.71 17.92
CA GLU A 70 11.68 -5.74 19.16
C GLU A 70 13.11 -6.19 18.89
N SER A 71 14.07 -5.53 19.53
CA SER A 71 15.47 -5.94 19.44
C SER A 71 15.62 -7.41 19.86
N LYS A 72 16.40 -8.18 19.10
CA LYS A 72 16.64 -9.64 19.27
C LYS A 72 15.45 -10.56 19.01
N GLN A 73 14.21 -10.08 19.04
CA GLN A 73 13.01 -10.91 18.78
C GLN A 73 12.45 -10.73 17.37
N GLY A 74 12.71 -9.58 16.73
CA GLY A 74 12.22 -9.30 15.38
C GLY A 74 10.79 -8.78 15.34
N TRP A 75 10.07 -9.09 14.26
CA TRP A 75 8.69 -8.65 14.04
C TRP A 75 7.72 -9.33 15.02
N GLN A 76 6.91 -8.53 15.69
CA GLN A 76 5.86 -9.01 16.59
C GLN A 76 4.60 -9.31 15.77
N LEU A 77 4.45 -10.59 15.35
CA LEU A 77 3.39 -11.06 14.45
C LEU A 77 2.35 -11.97 15.12
N LYS A 78 2.37 -12.04 16.45
CA LYS A 78 1.30 -12.71 17.21
C LYS A 78 0.04 -11.86 17.13
N ALA A 79 -1.12 -12.52 17.17
CA ALA A 79 -2.40 -11.84 17.14
C ALA A 79 -2.50 -10.81 18.29
N GLU A 80 -2.80 -9.57 17.93
CA GLU A 80 -2.98 -8.44 18.83
C GLU A 80 -4.03 -7.52 18.20
N LYS A 81 -4.76 -6.74 19.01
CA LYS A 81 -5.86 -5.86 18.55
C LYS A 81 -5.45 -4.91 17.41
N THR A 82 -4.18 -4.52 17.34
CA THR A 82 -3.67 -3.57 16.34
C THR A 82 -3.07 -4.22 15.10
N LEU A 83 -2.85 -5.54 15.11
CA LEU A 83 -2.25 -6.28 14.00
C LEU A 83 -3.32 -6.73 12.99
N ILE A 84 -4.00 -5.75 12.42
CA ILE A 84 -5.07 -5.92 11.42
C ILE A 84 -4.71 -5.19 10.13
N SER A 85 -5.21 -5.69 8.99
CA SER A 85 -5.23 -4.97 7.72
C SER A 85 -6.56 -4.24 7.61
N SER A 86 -6.57 -2.92 7.71
CA SER A 86 -7.77 -2.11 7.57
C SER A 86 -7.46 -0.77 6.91
N TYR A 87 -7.88 0.34 7.51
CA TYR A 87 -7.88 1.67 6.88
C TYR A 87 -6.48 2.14 6.53
N ASP A 88 -5.45 1.91 7.35
CA ASP A 88 -4.08 2.29 6.99
C ASP A 88 -3.53 1.39 5.87
N ALA A 89 -3.60 0.07 6.09
CA ALA A 89 -2.97 -0.95 5.27
C ALA A 89 -3.57 -1.08 3.87
N ILE A 90 -4.81 -0.64 3.64
CA ILE A 90 -5.42 -0.66 2.29
C ILE A 90 -4.53 0.07 1.26
N ARG A 91 -3.78 1.10 1.72
CA ARG A 91 -2.85 1.86 0.87
C ARG A 91 -1.62 1.06 0.46
N VAL A 92 -1.23 0.02 1.19
CA VAL A 92 -0.10 -0.85 0.81
C VAL A 92 -0.37 -1.54 -0.53
N TYR A 93 -1.59 -2.06 -0.71
CA TYR A 93 -2.00 -2.71 -1.96
C TYR A 93 -2.11 -1.69 -3.10
N LEU A 94 -2.66 -0.51 -2.81
CA LEU A 94 -2.70 0.62 -3.74
C LEU A 94 -1.29 0.98 -4.25
N TRP A 95 -0.33 1.20 -3.35
CA TRP A 95 1.05 1.52 -3.71
C TRP A 95 1.71 0.39 -4.47
N ALA A 96 1.55 -0.86 -4.05
CA ALA A 96 2.11 -2.01 -4.79
C ALA A 96 1.52 -2.13 -6.22
N GLY A 97 0.23 -1.86 -6.39
CA GLY A 97 -0.44 -1.87 -7.68
C GLY A 97 0.05 -0.76 -8.64
N MET A 98 0.37 0.41 -8.09
CA MET A 98 0.88 1.56 -8.84
C MET A 98 2.37 1.48 -9.21
N MET A 99 3.08 0.42 -8.81
CA MET A 99 4.51 0.30 -9.16
C MET A 99 4.65 0.11 -10.67
N HIS A 100 5.76 0.60 -11.23
CA HIS A 100 6.09 0.34 -12.63
C HIS A 100 6.37 -1.17 -12.82
N ASP A 101 5.92 -1.77 -13.92
CA ASP A 101 6.07 -3.23 -14.15
C ASP A 101 7.53 -3.68 -14.31
N GLY A 102 8.39 -2.78 -14.77
CA GLY A 102 9.84 -2.98 -14.81
C GLY A 102 10.55 -2.90 -13.44
N ASP A 103 9.86 -2.60 -12.34
CA ASP A 103 10.46 -2.66 -11.00
C ASP A 103 10.47 -4.12 -10.48
N PRO A 104 11.65 -4.72 -10.20
CA PRO A 104 11.75 -6.10 -9.75
C PRO A 104 11.07 -6.37 -8.39
N GLN A 105 10.83 -5.33 -7.57
CA GLN A 105 10.14 -5.47 -6.30
C GLN A 105 8.62 -5.68 -6.47
N LYS A 106 8.02 -5.18 -7.57
CA LYS A 106 6.57 -5.24 -7.80
C LYS A 106 6.05 -6.68 -7.79
N ALA A 107 6.68 -7.56 -8.57
CA ALA A 107 6.25 -8.96 -8.68
C ALA A 107 6.24 -9.68 -7.32
N ARG A 108 7.25 -9.42 -6.48
CA ARG A 108 7.37 -10.01 -5.13
C ARG A 108 6.25 -9.51 -4.20
N LEU A 109 5.93 -8.22 -4.26
CA LEU A 109 4.86 -7.63 -3.46
C LEU A 109 3.48 -8.11 -3.89
N LEU A 110 3.19 -8.14 -5.20
CA LEU A 110 1.94 -8.69 -5.73
C LEU A 110 1.76 -10.16 -5.34
N ALA A 111 2.82 -10.97 -5.43
CA ALA A 111 2.79 -12.37 -5.00
C ALA A 111 2.51 -12.49 -3.50
N ARG A 112 3.18 -11.68 -2.67
CA ARG A 112 2.97 -11.68 -1.21
C ARG A 112 1.55 -11.32 -0.82
N PHE A 113 0.97 -10.32 -1.47
CA PHE A 113 -0.35 -9.78 -1.15
C PHE A 113 -1.50 -10.40 -1.94
N LYS A 114 -1.23 -11.42 -2.77
CA LYS A 114 -2.23 -12.14 -3.56
C LYS A 114 -3.50 -12.53 -2.77
N PRO A 115 -3.44 -12.93 -1.48
CA PRO A 115 -4.64 -13.23 -0.69
C PRO A 115 -5.69 -12.11 -0.64
N MET A 116 -5.28 -10.82 -0.61
CA MET A 116 -6.21 -9.69 -0.67
C MET A 116 -6.97 -9.65 -2.01
N ALA A 117 -6.26 -9.87 -3.13
CA ALA A 117 -6.88 -9.93 -4.46
C ALA A 117 -7.83 -11.13 -4.58
N THR A 118 -7.41 -12.32 -4.12
CA THR A 118 -8.22 -13.54 -4.14
C THR A 118 -9.50 -13.37 -3.33
N LEU A 119 -9.42 -12.80 -2.13
CA LEU A 119 -10.57 -12.58 -1.27
C LEU A 119 -11.55 -11.57 -1.88
N THR A 120 -11.03 -10.47 -2.41
CA THR A 120 -11.85 -9.44 -3.09
C THR A 120 -12.56 -10.01 -4.32
N MET A 121 -11.85 -10.79 -5.13
CA MET A 121 -12.43 -11.45 -6.31
C MET A 121 -13.51 -12.47 -5.91
N LYS A 122 -13.27 -13.27 -4.89
CA LYS A 122 -14.22 -14.28 -4.40
C LYS A 122 -15.52 -13.65 -3.87
N ASN A 123 -15.40 -12.56 -3.12
CA ASN A 123 -16.53 -11.94 -2.43
C ASN A 123 -17.18 -10.80 -3.23
N GLY A 124 -16.57 -10.38 -4.35
CA GLY A 124 -16.99 -9.21 -5.13
C GLY A 124 -16.69 -7.86 -4.47
N VAL A 125 -16.26 -7.84 -3.20
CA VAL A 125 -15.93 -6.63 -2.44
C VAL A 125 -14.71 -6.88 -1.53
N PRO A 126 -13.90 -5.85 -1.25
CA PRO A 126 -12.82 -5.96 -0.27
C PRO A 126 -13.37 -6.06 1.16
N PRO A 127 -12.67 -6.76 2.06
CA PRO A 127 -13.03 -6.77 3.48
C PRO A 127 -12.74 -5.42 4.14
N GLU A 128 -13.42 -5.12 5.25
CA GLU A 128 -13.11 -3.93 6.05
C GLU A 128 -11.87 -4.17 6.93
N LYS A 129 -11.79 -5.36 7.53
CA LYS A 129 -10.72 -5.76 8.44
C LYS A 129 -10.27 -7.18 8.12
N VAL A 130 -8.98 -7.42 8.21
CA VAL A 130 -8.41 -8.78 8.19
C VAL A 130 -7.43 -8.92 9.32
N ASP A 131 -7.59 -9.94 10.16
CA ASP A 131 -6.58 -10.29 11.15
C ASP A 131 -5.32 -10.81 10.43
N VAL A 132 -4.18 -10.18 10.64
CA VAL A 132 -2.97 -10.42 9.84
C VAL A 132 -2.33 -11.79 10.14
N ALA A 133 -2.49 -12.27 11.38
CA ALA A 133 -1.91 -13.53 11.83
C ALA A 133 -2.70 -14.76 11.34
N SER A 134 -4.02 -14.67 11.33
CA SER A 134 -4.94 -15.75 10.93
C SER A 134 -5.41 -15.66 9.48
N GLY A 135 -5.52 -14.44 8.93
CA GLY A 135 -6.15 -14.18 7.63
C GLY A 135 -7.68 -14.09 7.70
N ASN A 136 -8.26 -14.09 8.91
CA ASN A 136 -9.71 -14.02 9.08
C ASN A 136 -10.22 -12.62 8.74
N ALA A 137 -11.06 -12.54 7.71
CA ALA A 137 -11.64 -11.30 7.22
C ALA A 137 -13.02 -11.02 7.82
N GLN A 138 -13.32 -9.74 8.04
CA GLN A 138 -14.59 -9.28 8.62
C GLN A 138 -15.04 -7.98 7.94
N GLY A 139 -16.35 -7.82 7.85
CA GLY A 139 -16.99 -6.61 7.32
C GLY A 139 -16.79 -6.43 5.81
N THR A 140 -17.41 -5.37 5.29
CA THR A 140 -17.27 -4.94 3.90
C THR A 140 -16.57 -3.59 3.90
N GLY A 141 -15.42 -3.50 3.24
CA GLY A 141 -14.66 -2.26 3.16
C GLY A 141 -15.44 -1.19 2.40
N PRO A 142 -15.28 0.10 2.75
CA PRO A 142 -16.01 1.18 2.09
C PRO A 142 -15.57 1.37 0.63
N VAL A 143 -16.23 2.24 -0.12
CA VAL A 143 -15.97 2.42 -1.57
C VAL A 143 -14.51 2.78 -1.87
N GLY A 144 -13.85 3.53 -0.99
CA GLY A 144 -12.43 3.89 -1.13
C GLY A 144 -11.52 2.65 -1.15
N PHE A 145 -11.90 1.55 -0.50
CA PHE A 145 -11.12 0.31 -0.56
C PHE A 145 -11.23 -0.34 -1.95
N SER A 146 -12.40 -0.30 -2.58
CA SER A 146 -12.55 -0.77 -3.96
C SER A 146 -11.71 0.06 -4.91
N ALA A 147 -11.70 1.39 -4.75
CA ALA A 147 -10.85 2.26 -5.55
C ALA A 147 -9.37 1.97 -5.33
N ALA A 148 -8.93 1.82 -4.07
CA ALA A 148 -7.54 1.51 -3.72
C ALA A 148 -7.04 0.20 -4.34
N LEU A 149 -7.93 -0.77 -4.60
CA LEU A 149 -7.56 -2.04 -5.23
C LEU A 149 -7.58 -2.01 -6.76
N LEU A 150 -8.06 -0.94 -7.42
CA LEU A 150 -8.07 -0.87 -8.88
C LEU A 150 -6.67 -1.06 -9.51
N PRO A 151 -5.59 -0.42 -9.01
CA PRO A 151 -4.24 -0.65 -9.54
C PRO A 151 -3.66 -2.01 -9.15
N PHE A 152 -4.17 -2.61 -8.08
CA PHE A 152 -3.65 -3.84 -7.49
C PHE A 152 -4.21 -5.10 -8.15
N LEU A 153 -5.50 -5.10 -8.52
CA LEU A 153 -6.16 -6.24 -9.13
C LEU A 153 -5.68 -6.46 -10.57
N GLN A 154 -5.03 -7.61 -10.79
CA GLN A 154 -4.52 -8.01 -12.11
C GLN A 154 -5.58 -8.74 -12.96
N ASN A 155 -6.64 -9.28 -12.34
CA ASN A 155 -7.75 -9.91 -13.04
C ASN A 155 -8.74 -8.83 -13.52
N ARG A 156 -9.07 -8.84 -14.82
CA ARG A 156 -9.90 -7.80 -15.46
C ARG A 156 -11.35 -7.79 -14.99
N ASP A 157 -11.95 -8.96 -14.76
CA ASP A 157 -13.33 -9.06 -14.28
C ASP A 157 -13.43 -8.55 -12.84
N ALA A 158 -12.51 -8.97 -11.96
CA ALA A 158 -12.44 -8.47 -10.60
C ALA A 158 -12.23 -6.96 -10.56
N GLN A 159 -11.35 -6.43 -11.43
CA GLN A 159 -11.13 -4.99 -11.56
C GLN A 159 -12.39 -4.27 -12.06
N ALA A 160 -13.13 -4.83 -13.02
CA ALA A 160 -14.38 -4.27 -13.52
C ALA A 160 -15.48 -4.23 -12.45
N VAL A 161 -15.61 -5.28 -11.62
CA VAL A 161 -16.54 -5.29 -10.48
C VAL A 161 -16.21 -4.16 -9.50
N GLN A 162 -14.92 -3.96 -9.16
CA GLN A 162 -14.54 -2.85 -8.28
C GLN A 162 -14.76 -1.49 -8.93
N ARG A 163 -14.50 -1.36 -10.24
CA ARG A 163 -14.75 -0.12 -11.00
C ARG A 163 -16.23 0.25 -10.99
N GLN A 164 -17.11 -0.73 -11.21
CA GLN A 164 -18.54 -0.54 -11.15
C GLN A 164 -18.98 -0.06 -9.77
N ARG A 165 -18.50 -0.72 -8.70
CA ARG A 165 -18.81 -0.30 -7.32
C ARG A 165 -18.38 1.14 -7.03
N VAL A 166 -17.21 1.56 -7.51
CA VAL A 166 -16.71 2.93 -7.35
C VAL A 166 -17.55 3.94 -8.14
N ALA A 167 -18.01 3.60 -9.35
CA ALA A 167 -18.88 4.45 -10.14
C ALA A 167 -20.26 4.64 -9.48
N ASP A 168 -20.87 3.54 -9.00
CA ASP A 168 -22.21 3.56 -8.41
C ASP A 168 -22.26 4.22 -7.02
N HIS A 169 -21.14 4.18 -6.29
CA HIS A 169 -21.05 4.68 -4.92
C HIS A 169 -19.96 5.75 -4.76
N PHE A 170 -19.78 6.60 -5.77
CA PHE A 170 -18.74 7.63 -5.75
C PHE A 170 -18.85 8.50 -4.47
N PRO A 171 -17.75 8.74 -3.74
CA PRO A 171 -17.80 9.41 -2.44
C PRO A 171 -18.29 10.87 -2.56
N GLY A 172 -19.20 11.26 -1.67
CA GLY A 172 -19.68 12.63 -1.51
C GLY A 172 -18.69 13.53 -0.74
N SER A 173 -19.10 14.78 -0.49
CA SER A 173 -18.27 15.80 0.18
C SER A 173 -18.02 15.53 1.67
N ASP A 174 -18.79 14.64 2.29
CA ASP A 174 -18.67 14.22 3.70
C ASP A 174 -17.76 12.98 3.88
N ALA A 175 -17.24 12.42 2.80
CA ALA A 175 -16.52 11.15 2.80
C ALA A 175 -15.02 11.30 2.51
N TYR A 176 -14.33 12.24 3.17
CA TYR A 176 -12.92 12.62 2.92
C TYR A 176 -11.98 11.43 2.66
N TYR A 177 -11.97 10.42 3.55
CA TYR A 177 -11.03 9.31 3.43
C TYR A 177 -11.29 8.46 2.18
N ASN A 178 -12.57 8.16 1.90
CA ASN A 178 -12.96 7.46 0.69
C ASN A 178 -12.61 8.27 -0.55
N TYR A 179 -12.85 9.59 -0.51
CA TYR A 179 -12.57 10.48 -1.62
C TYR A 179 -11.07 10.50 -1.98
N VAL A 180 -10.19 10.62 -1.00
CA VAL A 180 -8.73 10.60 -1.23
C VAL A 180 -8.29 9.26 -1.82
N LEU A 181 -8.76 8.13 -1.28
CA LEU A 181 -8.45 6.82 -1.87
C LEU A 181 -8.98 6.69 -3.31
N THR A 182 -10.14 7.27 -3.60
CA THR A 182 -10.71 7.30 -4.96
C THR A 182 -9.87 8.14 -5.92
N LEU A 183 -9.41 9.33 -5.51
CA LEU A 183 -8.51 10.16 -6.31
C LEU A 183 -7.25 9.41 -6.73
N PHE A 184 -6.64 8.67 -5.81
CA PHE A 184 -5.47 7.84 -6.12
C PHE A 184 -5.83 6.63 -6.99
N GLY A 185 -6.74 5.78 -6.52
CA GLY A 185 -7.04 4.50 -7.13
C GLY A 185 -7.74 4.60 -8.48
N GLN A 186 -8.84 5.37 -8.55
CA GLN A 186 -9.56 5.60 -9.79
C GLN A 186 -8.80 6.55 -10.72
N GLY A 187 -8.08 7.54 -10.18
CA GLY A 187 -7.20 8.40 -10.99
C GLY A 187 -6.13 7.58 -11.72
N TRP A 188 -5.54 6.59 -11.06
CA TRP A 188 -4.64 5.65 -11.71
C TRP A 188 -5.35 4.79 -12.75
N ASP A 189 -6.50 4.21 -12.43
CA ASP A 189 -7.29 3.41 -13.39
C ASP A 189 -7.62 4.20 -14.68
N GLN A 190 -7.90 5.51 -14.52
CA GLN A 190 -8.18 6.46 -15.60
C GLN A 190 -6.93 7.10 -16.23
N HIS A 191 -5.73 6.61 -15.93
CA HIS A 191 -4.47 7.13 -16.50
C HIS A 191 -4.13 8.59 -16.17
N ARG A 192 -4.70 9.19 -15.12
CA ARG A 192 -4.42 10.58 -14.72
C ARG A 192 -2.94 10.84 -14.35
N PHE A 193 -2.25 9.79 -13.89
CA PHE A 193 -0.82 9.82 -13.63
C PHE A 193 -0.23 8.41 -13.65
N ARG A 194 1.09 8.32 -13.89
CA ARG A 194 1.91 7.12 -13.78
C ARG A 194 3.19 7.40 -12.99
N PHE A 195 3.94 6.35 -12.65
CA PHE A 195 5.28 6.47 -12.10
C PHE A 195 6.30 5.83 -13.05
N THR A 196 7.45 6.48 -13.25
CA THR A 196 8.58 5.85 -13.94
C THR A 196 9.18 4.74 -13.06
N VAL A 197 10.03 3.90 -13.65
CA VAL A 197 10.84 2.93 -12.89
C VAL A 197 11.75 3.58 -11.84
N LYS A 198 12.05 4.88 -11.98
CA LYS A 198 12.84 5.67 -11.01
C LYS A 198 11.97 6.39 -9.98
N GLY A 199 10.66 6.12 -9.94
CA GLY A 199 9.72 6.71 -9.00
C GLY A 199 9.30 8.15 -9.31
N GLU A 200 9.60 8.66 -10.50
CA GLU A 200 9.20 10.01 -10.91
C GLU A 200 7.75 10.02 -11.38
N LEU A 201 7.05 11.14 -11.15
CA LEU A 201 5.69 11.34 -11.64
C LEU A 201 5.69 11.49 -13.18
N LEU A 202 4.81 10.75 -13.83
CA LEU A 202 4.43 10.92 -15.23
C LEU A 202 2.97 11.40 -15.26
N PRO A 203 2.73 12.71 -15.28
CA PRO A 203 1.37 13.23 -15.30
C PRO A 203 0.73 13.08 -16.69
N ASP A 204 -0.59 12.89 -16.74
CA ASP A 204 -1.37 13.09 -17.95
C ASP A 204 -2.09 14.44 -17.85
N TRP A 205 -1.46 15.47 -18.42
CA TRP A 205 -1.99 16.85 -18.45
C TRP A 205 -2.83 17.12 -19.71
N GLY A 206 -3.14 16.11 -20.54
CA GLY A 206 -3.73 16.32 -21.85
C GLY A 206 -2.79 17.03 -22.83
N GLN A 207 -3.31 17.42 -24.01
CA GLN A 207 -2.52 18.02 -25.08
C GLN A 207 -2.04 19.47 -24.84
N GLU A 208 -2.13 20.01 -23.60
CA GLU A 208 -1.70 21.39 -23.32
C GLU A 208 -0.19 21.57 -23.15
N CYS A 209 0.63 20.54 -23.38
CA CYS A 209 2.09 20.66 -23.48
C CYS A 209 2.60 20.47 -24.92
N VAL A 210 1.94 21.10 -25.88
CA VAL A 210 2.50 21.35 -27.22
C VAL A 210 2.48 22.86 -27.51
N SER A 211 3.27 23.65 -26.77
CA SER A 211 4.08 24.72 -27.37
C SER A 211 4.97 25.41 -26.33
N SER A 212 6.27 25.33 -26.56
CA SER A 212 7.17 26.47 -26.41
C SER A 212 8.21 26.30 -27.51
N ARG A 213 8.11 27.12 -28.56
CA ARG A 213 9.19 27.30 -29.52
C ARG A 213 10.33 28.08 -28.87
#